data_AF-A0A2D5H3J2-F1
#
_entry.id   AF-A0A2D5H3J2-F1
#
_cell.length_a   1.000
_cell.length_b   1.000
_cell.length_c   1.000
_cell.angle_alpha   90.00
_cell.angle_beta   90.00
_cell.angle_gamma   90.00
#
_symmetry.space_group_name_H-M   'P 1'
#
loop_
_entity.id
_entity.type
_entity.pdbx_description
1 polymer ?
#
loop_
_entity_poly.entity_id
_entity_poly.type
_entity_poly.pdbx_seq_one_letter_code
_entity_poly.pdbx_strand_id
1 'polypeptide(L)'
;MIVKVGKKEWDVKDCTYAERRELHKLNAKVWWDGKMDVEAYYEVLEKVGAIAGLGENDFKDMDMPKVDEVLQAVFLEYLGIEPAKKDSGG
;
A
#
# COMPACT_ATOMS: atom_id res chain seq x y z
N MET A 1 11.99 0.89 6.62
CA MET A 1 11.22 -0.23 7.20
C MET A 1 11.18 -1.34 6.17
N ILE A 2 11.25 -2.59 6.62
CA ILE A 2 11.27 -3.73 5.71
C ILE A 2 9.86 -4.26 5.52
N VAL A 3 9.38 -4.25 4.28
CA VAL A 3 8.09 -4.85 3.88
C VAL A 3 8.35 -6.09 3.04
N LYS A 4 7.71 -7.20 3.39
CA LYS A 4 7.88 -8.47 2.68
C LYS A 4 6.70 -8.72 1.73
N VAL A 5 7.01 -8.90 0.45
CA VAL A 5 6.03 -9.20 -0.59
C VAL A 5 6.45 -10.50 -1.28
N GLY A 6 5.75 -11.58 -0.98
CA GLY A 6 6.14 -12.93 -1.38
C GLY A 6 7.51 -13.32 -0.82
N LYS A 7 8.50 -13.53 -1.70
CA LYS A 7 9.89 -13.87 -1.34
C LYS A 7 10.84 -12.66 -1.34
N LYS A 8 10.37 -11.48 -1.75
CA LYS A 8 11.18 -10.26 -1.84
C LYS A 8 10.95 -9.38 -0.62
N GLU A 9 12.01 -8.76 -0.14
CA GLU A 9 11.98 -7.72 0.88
C GLU A 9 12.20 -6.36 0.22
N TRP A 10 11.50 -5.35 0.74
CA TRP A 10 11.54 -3.98 0.26
C TRP A 10 11.93 -3.08 1.43
N ASP A 11 13.09 -2.42 1.32
CA ASP A 11 13.49 -1.39 2.26
C ASP A 11 12.94 -0.05 1.81
N VAL A 12 11.90 0.41 2.49
CA VAL A 12 11.16 1.63 2.17
C VAL A 12 11.28 2.65 3.29
N LYS A 13 11.00 3.91 3.01
CA LYS A 13 10.91 4.93 4.08
C LYS A 13 9.76 4.60 5.03
N ASP A 14 9.96 4.91 6.31
CA ASP A 14 8.88 4.83 7.30
C ASP A 14 7.94 6.04 7.14
N CYS A 15 6.66 5.87 7.50
CA CYS A 15 5.69 6.96 7.46
C CYS A 15 5.70 7.78 8.76
N THR A 16 5.64 9.09 8.63
CA THR A 16 5.37 9.96 9.78
C THR A 16 3.91 9.85 10.22
N TYR A 17 3.61 10.30 11.44
CA TYR A 17 2.23 10.40 11.92
C TYR A 17 1.34 11.23 10.98
N ALA A 18 1.86 12.34 10.45
CA ALA A 18 1.12 13.22 9.56
C ALA A 18 0.76 12.53 8.23
N GLU A 19 1.73 11.86 7.62
CA GLU A 19 1.53 11.08 6.38
C GLU A 19 0.57 9.92 6.61
N ARG A 20 0.70 9.20 7.73
CA ARG A 20 -0.24 8.14 8.11
C ARG A 20 -1.67 8.66 8.26
N ARG A 21 -1.84 9.84 8.88
CA ARG A 21 -3.16 10.47 9.02
C ARG A 21 -3.74 10.90 7.67
N GLU A 22 -2.90 11.37 6.75
CA GLU A 22 -3.29 11.69 5.38
C GLU A 22 -3.76 10.43 4.63
N LEU A 23 -3.01 9.34 4.71
CA LEU A 23 -3.39 8.04 4.13
C LEU A 23 -4.73 7.53 4.71
N HIS A 24 -4.93 7.63 6.03
CA HIS A 24 -6.23 7.30 6.64
C HIS A 24 -7.38 8.14 6.07
N LYS A 25 -7.16 9.44 5.86
CA LYS A 25 -8.18 10.33 5.28
C LYS A 25 -8.50 9.96 3.84
N LEU A 26 -7.48 9.66 3.03
CA LEU A 26 -7.67 9.22 1.64
C LEU A 26 -8.40 7.87 1.58
N ASN A 27 -8.00 6.90 2.40
CA ASN A 27 -8.67 5.60 2.46
C ASN A 27 -10.13 5.69 2.93
N ALA A 28 -10.47 6.63 3.81
CA ALA A 28 -11.87 6.87 4.18
C ALA A 28 -12.72 7.33 2.98
N LYS A 29 -12.12 8.06 2.03
CA LYS A 29 -12.81 8.43 0.79
C LYS A 29 -13.02 7.22 -0.11
N VAL A 30 -12.11 6.25 -0.16
CA VAL A 30 -12.27 5.05 -1.00
C VAL A 30 -13.59 4.32 -0.75
N TRP A 31 -14.10 4.34 0.48
CA TRP A 31 -15.28 3.57 0.90
C TRP A 31 -16.50 4.44 1.20
N TRP A 32 -16.52 5.70 0.75
CA TRP A 32 -17.52 6.69 1.17
C TRP A 32 -18.98 6.29 0.84
N ASP A 33 -19.20 5.60 -0.28
CA ASP A 33 -20.53 5.16 -0.76
C ASP A 33 -20.77 3.65 -0.50
N GLY A 34 -20.04 3.05 0.44
CA GLY A 34 -20.13 1.61 0.74
C GLY A 34 -19.63 0.68 -0.39
N LYS A 35 -19.18 1.25 -1.51
CA LYS A 35 -18.46 0.60 -2.60
C LYS A 35 -17.06 1.19 -2.67
N MET A 36 -16.12 0.38 -3.18
CA MET A 36 -14.77 0.84 -3.44
C MET A 36 -14.77 1.80 -4.64
N ASP A 37 -14.37 3.04 -4.40
CA ASP A 37 -13.98 3.98 -5.45
C ASP A 37 -12.56 3.63 -5.91
N VAL A 38 -12.47 3.09 -7.14
CA VAL A 38 -11.23 2.58 -7.71
C VAL A 38 -10.22 3.70 -7.99
N GLU A 39 -10.70 4.87 -8.43
CA GLU A 39 -9.82 6.01 -8.71
C GLU A 39 -9.22 6.55 -7.41
N ALA A 40 -10.05 6.73 -6.38
CA ALA A 40 -9.58 7.11 -5.05
C ALA A 40 -8.63 6.07 -4.46
N TYR A 41 -8.81 4.78 -4.75
CA TYR A 41 -7.89 3.72 -4.31
C TYR A 41 -6.51 3.88 -4.95
N TYR A 42 -6.44 4.16 -6.25
CA TYR A 42 -5.16 4.44 -6.91
C TYR A 42 -4.48 5.69 -6.37
N GLU A 43 -5.22 6.75 -6.01
CA GLU A 43 -4.64 7.92 -5.31
C GLU A 43 -3.95 7.53 -3.99
N VAL A 44 -4.50 6.55 -3.25
CA VAL A 44 -3.86 6.03 -2.04
C VAL A 44 -2.54 5.34 -2.38
N LEU A 45 -2.53 4.47 -3.40
CA LEU A 45 -1.33 3.74 -3.80
C LEU A 45 -0.20 4.67 -4.29
N GLU A 46 -0.54 5.68 -5.10
CA GLU A 46 0.42 6.69 -5.56
C GLU A 46 1.01 7.48 -4.38
N LYS A 47 0.16 7.87 -3.41
CA LYS A 47 0.63 8.55 -2.20
C LYS A 47 1.55 7.67 -1.37
N VAL A 48 1.26 6.37 -1.28
CA VAL A 48 2.12 5.38 -0.60
C VAL A 48 3.46 5.27 -1.29
N GLY A 49 3.52 5.19 -2.62
CA GLY A 49 4.77 5.19 -3.38
C GLY A 49 5.63 6.41 -3.08
N ALA A 50 5.01 7.60 -3.08
CA ALA A 50 5.68 8.86 -2.77
C ALA A 50 6.26 8.90 -1.34
N ILE A 51 5.51 8.45 -0.33
CA ILE A 51 5.97 8.38 1.07
C ILE A 51 7.10 7.35 1.20
N ALA A 52 6.90 6.15 0.62
CA ALA A 52 7.85 5.05 0.65
C ALA A 52 9.17 5.38 -0.05
N GLY A 53 9.16 6.37 -0.94
CA GLY A 53 10.29 6.72 -1.79
C GLY A 53 10.49 5.74 -2.94
N LEU A 54 9.42 5.07 -3.38
CA LEU A 54 9.40 4.16 -4.52
C LEU A 54 8.95 4.91 -5.77
N GLY A 55 9.51 4.55 -6.92
CA GLY A 55 9.12 5.12 -8.21
C GLY A 55 9.40 4.20 -9.39
N GLU A 56 9.36 4.76 -10.60
CA GLU A 56 9.48 4.02 -11.86
C GLU A 56 10.68 3.06 -11.91
N ASN A 57 11.84 3.49 -11.40
CA ASN A 57 13.05 2.67 -11.40
C ASN A 57 12.94 1.42 -10.52
N ASP A 58 12.15 1.46 -9.45
CA ASP A 58 11.93 0.34 -8.55
C ASP A 58 10.98 -0.70 -9.15
N PHE A 59 10.14 -0.26 -10.09
CA PHE A 59 9.05 -1.03 -10.69
C PHE A 59 9.27 -1.42 -12.16
N LYS A 60 10.36 -0.97 -12.79
CA LYS A 60 10.62 -1.11 -14.24
C LYS A 60 10.44 -2.51 -14.83
N ASP A 61 10.63 -3.57 -14.04
CA ASP A 61 10.54 -4.97 -14.46
C ASP A 61 9.27 -5.67 -13.92
N MET A 62 8.31 -4.90 -13.41
CA MET A 62 7.06 -5.38 -12.80
C MET A 62 5.86 -5.02 -13.65
N ASP A 63 4.86 -5.89 -13.67
CA ASP A 63 3.55 -5.52 -14.19
C ASP A 63 2.78 -4.70 -13.14
N MET A 64 1.80 -3.91 -13.60
CA MET A 64 1.00 -3.06 -12.72
C MET A 64 0.33 -3.82 -11.56
N PRO A 65 -0.21 -5.05 -11.75
CA PRO A 65 -0.73 -5.83 -10.63
C PRO A 65 0.32 -6.10 -9.54
N LYS A 66 1.58 -6.36 -9.93
CA LYS A 66 2.65 -6.56 -8.96
C LYS A 66 3.07 -5.27 -8.27
N VAL A 67 3.06 -4.15 -8.99
CA VAL A 67 3.29 -2.82 -8.41
C VAL A 67 2.22 -2.52 -7.36
N ASP A 68 0.95 -2.71 -7.70
CA ASP A 68 -0.19 -2.52 -6.80
C ASP A 68 -0.08 -3.40 -5.56
N GLU A 69 0.32 -4.68 -5.71
CA GLU A 69 0.54 -5.60 -4.59
C GLU A 69 1.62 -5.08 -3.62
N VAL A 70 2.70 -4.51 -4.15
CA VAL A 70 3.79 -3.95 -3.33
C VAL A 70 3.33 -2.71 -2.59
N LEU A 71 2.71 -1.76 -3.28
CA LEU A 71 2.21 -0.52 -2.69
C LEU A 71 1.12 -0.81 -1.65
N GLN A 72 0.24 -1.77 -1.91
CA GLN A 72 -0.77 -2.22 -0.96
C GLN A 72 -0.14 -2.84 0.30
N ALA A 73 0.91 -3.66 0.15
CA ALA A 73 1.60 -4.24 1.32
C ALA A 73 2.23 -3.14 2.19
N VAL A 74 2.87 -2.15 1.58
CA VAL A 74 3.44 -0.99 2.29
C VAL A 74 2.33 -0.20 3.00
N PHE A 75 1.20 0.03 2.33
CA PHE A 75 0.06 0.71 2.90
C PHE A 75 -0.48 0.02 4.16
N LEU A 76 -0.67 -1.30 4.11
CA LEU A 76 -1.17 -2.07 5.26
C LEU A 76 -0.22 -1.99 6.45
N GLU A 77 1.09 -2.10 6.21
CA GLU A 77 2.11 -1.93 7.24
C GLU A 77 2.08 -0.51 7.85
N TYR A 78 1.93 0.54 7.04
CA TYR A 78 1.77 1.91 7.56
C TYR A 78 0.53 2.08 8.44
N LEU A 79 -0.56 1.38 8.13
CA LEU A 79 -1.77 1.38 8.95
C LEU A 79 -1.69 0.46 10.17
N GLY A 80 -0.60 -0.32 10.32
CA GLY A 80 -0.49 -1.34 11.35
C GLY A 80 -1.51 -2.46 11.19
N ILE A 81 -1.98 -2.70 9.97
CA ILE A 81 -2.91 -3.76 9.62
C ILE A 81 -2.09 -4.94 9.13
N GLU A 82 -2.10 -6.05 9.87
CA GLU A 82 -1.50 -7.28 9.35
C GLU A 82 -2.26 -7.72 8.09
N PRO A 83 -1.57 -8.16 7.02
CA PRO A 83 -2.22 -8.82 5.89
C PRO A 83 -3.09 -9.95 6.44
N ALA A 84 -4.35 -10.02 5.98
CA ALA A 84 -5.23 -11.11 6.39
C ALA A 84 -4.51 -12.44 6.15
N LYS A 85 -4.22 -13.18 7.23
CA LYS A 85 -3.70 -14.54 7.11
C LYS A 85 -4.71 -15.29 6.26
N LYS A 86 -4.27 -15.89 5.14
CA LYS A 86 -5.09 -16.91 4.49
C LYS A 86 -5.39 -17.93 5.59
N ASP A 87 -6.66 -18.08 5.95
CA ASP A 87 -7.10 -19.23 6.72
C ASP A 87 -6.68 -20.46 5.93
N SER A 88 -5.64 -21.13 6.38
CA SER A 88 -5.34 -22.51 6.02
C SER A 88 -6.39 -23.38 6.74
N GLY A 89 -7.64 -23.29 6.32
CA GLY A 89 -8.77 -23.95 6.96
C GLY A 89 -9.66 -24.64 5.93
N GLY A 90 -9.61 -25.98 5.93
CA GLY A 90 -10.66 -26.87 5.43
C GLY A 90 -10.43 -27.46 4.05
#